data_AF-R5IDA3-F1
#
_entry.id   AF-R5IDA3-F1
#
_cell.length_a   1.000
_cell.length_b   1.000
_cell.length_c   1.000
_cell.angle_alpha   90.00
_cell.angle_beta   90.00
_cell.angle_gamma   90.00
#
_symmetry.space_group_name_H-M   'P 1'
#
loop_
_entity.id
_entity.type
_entity.pdbx_description
1 polymer ?
#
loop_
_entity_poly.entity_id
_entity_poly.type
_entity_poly.pdbx_seq_one_letter_code
_entity_poly.pdbx_strand_id
1 'polypeptide(L)'
;MGTPYRVCEHCGAHLDANEKCDCRNPKQEETAAEAQPMKLVAVCREVDKDTGRIAVYKINTEITGAVVQQLQIRARLNPELRYFTLTSGRWERFGDVITSILKRRTVTRADVDRIGGIVEL
;
A
#
# COMPACT_ATOMS: atom_id res chain seq x y z
N MET A 1 -23.56 21.71 -50.07
CA MET A 1 -22.98 20.53 -49.39
C MET A 1 -22.58 20.98 -47.99
N GLY A 2 -23.33 20.62 -46.96
CA GLY A 2 -23.00 20.97 -45.58
C GLY A 2 -21.91 20.05 -45.05
N THR A 3 -20.99 20.57 -44.23
CA THR A 3 -19.96 19.78 -43.57
C THR A 3 -20.62 18.71 -42.67
N PRO A 4 -20.13 17.46 -42.65
CA PRO A 4 -20.79 16.33 -41.98
C PRO A 4 -20.73 16.38 -40.44
N TYR A 5 -20.00 17.34 -39.88
CA TYR A 5 -19.77 17.49 -38.45
C TYR A 5 -20.46 18.73 -37.88
N ARG A 6 -20.78 18.67 -36.58
CA ARG A 6 -21.29 19.79 -35.79
C ARG A 6 -20.23 20.24 -34.80
N VAL A 7 -20.12 21.53 -34.51
CA VAL A 7 -19.15 22.04 -33.53
C VAL A 7 -19.86 22.32 -32.20
N CYS A 8 -19.32 21.83 -31.09
CA CYS A 8 -19.84 22.10 -29.76
C CYS A 8 -19.66 23.59 -29.42
N GLU A 9 -20.76 24.29 -29.12
CA GLU A 9 -20.74 25.71 -28.75
C GLU A 9 -20.07 26.00 -27.40
N HIS A 10 -19.77 24.96 -26.61
CA HIS A 10 -19.22 25.11 -25.27
C HIS A 10 -17.71 24.88 -25.20
N CYS A 11 -17.16 23.97 -26.00
CA CYS A 11 -15.73 23.66 -26.00
C CYS A 11 -15.07 23.73 -27.39
N GLY A 12 -15.84 23.98 -28.45
CA GLY A 12 -15.33 24.06 -29.83
C GLY A 12 -14.98 22.71 -30.46
N ALA A 13 -15.33 21.58 -29.84
CA ALA A 13 -15.04 20.26 -30.38
C ALA A 13 -15.89 19.96 -31.63
N HIS A 14 -15.28 19.33 -32.64
CA HIS A 14 -15.96 18.79 -33.81
C HIS A 14 -16.56 17.43 -33.46
N LEU A 15 -17.88 17.31 -33.56
CA LEU A 15 -18.68 16.13 -33.24
C LEU A 15 -19.28 15.55 -34.53
N ASP A 16 -19.27 14.23 -34.63
CA ASP A 16 -19.97 13.55 -35.71
C ASP A 16 -21.51 13.63 -35.53
N ALA A 17 -22.25 13.36 -36.61
CA ALA A 17 -23.70 13.56 -36.67
C ALA A 17 -24.50 12.86 -35.54
N ASN A 18 -23.95 11.82 -34.90
CA ASN A 18 -24.59 11.08 -33.81
C ASN A 18 -23.81 11.12 -32.48
N GLU A 19 -22.75 11.92 -32.40
CA GLU A 19 -21.89 12.02 -31.22
C GLU A 19 -22.39 13.11 -30.27
N LYS A 20 -22.52 12.77 -28.98
CA LYS A 20 -22.91 13.72 -27.94
C LYS A 20 -21.65 14.21 -27.25
N CYS A 21 -21.47 15.53 -27.20
CA CYS A 21 -20.37 16.13 -26.46
C CYS A 21 -20.58 16.03 -24.96
N ASP A 22 -19.62 15.41 -24.30
CA ASP A 22 -19.54 15.14 -22.87
C ASP A 22 -18.75 16.23 -22.11
N CYS A 23 -18.42 17.35 -22.76
CA CYS A 23 -17.67 18.46 -22.14
C CYS A 23 -18.33 19.08 -20.90
N ARG A 24 -19.65 18.92 -20.75
CA ARG A 24 -20.43 19.37 -19.58
C ARG A 24 -20.95 18.23 -18.72
N ASN A 25 -20.73 16.99 -19.12
CA ASN A 25 -20.98 15.89 -18.21
C ASN A 25 -19.84 15.94 -17.21
N PRO A 26 -20.06 16.24 -15.91
CA PRO A 26 -19.06 15.89 -14.93
C PRO A 26 -18.86 14.40 -15.14
N LYS A 27 -17.70 14.00 -15.66
CA LYS A 27 -17.30 12.60 -15.67
C LYS A 27 -17.49 12.22 -14.22
N GLN A 28 -18.52 11.45 -13.92
CA GLN A 28 -18.56 10.70 -12.69
C GLN A 28 -17.35 9.80 -12.85
N GLU A 29 -16.20 10.32 -12.42
CA GLU A 29 -15.01 9.57 -12.13
C GLU A 29 -15.55 8.37 -11.37
N GLU A 30 -15.53 7.21 -12.03
CA GLU A 30 -15.88 5.94 -11.43
C GLU A 30 -15.26 5.95 -10.05
N THR A 31 -16.16 6.07 -9.08
CA THR A 31 -15.90 6.41 -7.68
C THR A 31 -14.49 6.01 -7.32
N ALA A 32 -13.56 6.97 -7.31
CA ALA A 32 -12.31 6.81 -6.60
C ALA A 32 -12.78 6.53 -5.17
N ALA A 33 -12.86 5.23 -4.84
CA ALA A 33 -13.40 4.72 -3.61
C ALA A 33 -12.87 5.64 -2.53
N GLU A 34 -13.79 6.33 -1.84
CA GLU A 34 -13.50 7.37 -0.84
C GLU A 34 -12.19 7.00 -0.19
N ALA A 35 -11.12 7.77 -0.49
CA ALA A 35 -9.76 7.38 -0.17
C ALA A 35 -9.63 7.40 1.35
N GLN A 36 -10.11 6.35 2.01
CA GLN A 36 -9.89 6.11 3.41
C GLN A 36 -8.37 6.15 3.56
N PRO A 37 -7.83 7.00 4.44
CA PRO A 37 -6.39 7.12 4.59
C PRO A 37 -5.83 5.72 4.81
N MET A 38 -4.95 5.28 3.91
CA MET A 38 -4.40 3.92 3.96
C MET A 38 -3.71 3.72 5.31
N LYS A 39 -4.37 3.03 6.24
CA LYS A 39 -3.81 2.76 7.56
C LYS A 39 -2.64 1.81 7.39
N LEU A 40 -1.49 2.20 7.89
CA LEU A 40 -0.30 1.35 7.94
C LEU A 40 -0.31 0.49 9.21
N VAL A 41 0.31 -0.68 9.09
CA VAL A 41 0.56 -1.62 10.18
C VAL A 41 2.06 -1.91 10.19
N ALA A 42 2.64 -1.97 11.38
CA ALA A 42 3.99 -2.48 11.58
C ALA A 42 3.96 -3.90 12.16
N VAL A 43 4.90 -4.72 11.72
CA VAL A 43 5.12 -6.10 12.15
C VAL A 43 6.54 -6.19 12.68
N CYS A 44 6.69 -6.67 13.90
CA CYS A 44 7.99 -6.96 14.49
C CYS A 44 8.35 -8.43 14.22
N ARG A 45 9.58 -8.66 13.78
CA ARG A 45 10.28 -9.94 13.84
C ARG A 45 11.37 -9.81 14.89
N GLU A 46 11.27 -10.64 15.91
CA GLU A 46 12.19 -10.68 17.03
C GLU A 46 12.85 -12.06 17.10
N VAL A 47 14.17 -12.06 17.24
CA VAL A 47 14.97 -13.27 17.41
C VAL A 47 15.54 -13.27 18.83
N ASP A 48 15.22 -14.31 19.60
CA ASP A 48 15.78 -14.47 20.94
C ASP A 48 17.28 -14.84 20.83
N LYS A 49 18.15 -14.07 21.48
CA LYS A 49 19.63 -14.22 21.35
C LYS A 49 20.14 -15.55 21.89
N ASP A 50 19.51 -16.05 22.95
CA ASP A 50 19.98 -17.22 23.68
C ASP A 50 19.47 -18.52 23.06
N THR A 51 18.21 -18.51 22.60
CA THR A 51 17.52 -19.71 22.10
C THR A 51 17.35 -19.74 20.58
N GLY A 52 17.52 -18.61 19.89
CA GLY A 52 17.24 -18.46 18.47
C GLY A 52 15.75 -18.58 18.11
N ARG A 53 14.85 -18.57 19.11
CA ARG A 53 13.41 -18.61 18.88
C ARG A 53 12.96 -17.33 18.20
N ILE A 54 12.09 -17.47 17.20
CA ILE A 54 11.63 -16.34 16.39
C ILE A 54 10.16 -16.04 16.74
N ALA A 55 9.92 -14.83 17.20
CA ALA A 55 8.60 -14.27 17.39
C ALA A 55 8.27 -13.30 16.25
N VAL A 56 7.03 -13.35 15.77
CA VAL A 56 6.52 -12.40 14.78
C VAL A 56 5.14 -11.95 15.23
N TYR A 57 4.95 -10.65 15.37
CA TYR A 57 3.71 -10.08 15.88
C TYR A 57 3.45 -8.68 15.32
N LYS A 58 2.17 -8.32 15.24
CA LYS A 58 1.71 -6.97 14.88
C LYS A 58 1.97 -6.01 16.03
N ILE A 59 2.42 -4.80 15.71
CA ILE A 59 2.47 -3.68 16.67
C ILE A 59 1.06 -3.11 16.82
N ASN A 60 0.53 -3.15 18.04
CA ASN A 60 -0.81 -2.65 18.38
C ASN A 60 -0.78 -1.14 18.66
N THR A 61 -0.27 -0.36 17.72
CA THR A 61 -0.23 1.11 17.81
C THR A 61 -0.42 1.68 16.42
N GLU A 62 -1.07 2.85 16.33
CA GLU A 62 -1.18 3.57 15.07
C GLU A 62 0.19 3.98 14.55
N ILE A 63 0.46 3.68 13.29
CA ILE A 63 1.75 3.95 12.67
C ILE A 63 1.78 5.40 12.19
N THR A 64 2.37 6.26 13.02
CA THR A 64 2.70 7.65 12.69
C THR A 64 4.17 7.77 12.28
N GLY A 65 4.57 8.91 11.70
CA GLY A 65 5.97 9.15 11.34
C GLY A 65 6.94 9.05 12.53
N ALA A 66 6.52 9.49 13.72
CA ALA A 66 7.31 9.36 14.95
C ALA A 66 7.49 7.89 15.37
N VAL A 67 6.44 7.08 15.26
CA VAL A 67 6.52 5.63 15.54
C VAL A 67 7.48 4.96 14.55
N VAL A 68 7.40 5.28 13.26
CA VAL A 68 8.33 4.75 12.25
C VAL A 68 9.78 5.06 12.62
N GLN A 69 10.10 6.32 12.97
CA GLN A 69 11.45 6.71 13.39
C GLN A 69 11.91 5.94 14.64
N GLN A 70 11.04 5.77 15.64
CA GLN A 70 11.37 5.00 16.85
C GLN A 70 11.67 3.53 16.52
N LEU A 71 10.88 2.89 15.65
CA LEU A 71 11.10 1.51 15.24
C LEU A 71 12.44 1.36 14.49
N GLN A 72 12.77 2.30 13.60
CA GLN A 72 14.06 2.33 12.90
C GLN A 72 15.23 2.45 13.87
N ILE A 73 15.15 3.34 14.87
CA ILE A 73 16.19 3.49 15.89
C ILE A 73 16.33 2.17 16.68
N ARG A 74 15.22 1.55 17.09
CA ARG A 74 15.26 0.26 17.81
C ARG A 74 15.92 -0.85 17.00
N ALA A 75 15.62 -0.97 15.71
CA ALA A 75 16.27 -1.96 14.83
C ALA A 75 17.78 -1.71 14.67
N ARG A 76 18.20 -0.43 14.61
CA ARG A 76 19.63 -0.09 14.55
C ARG A 76 20.36 -0.43 15.85
N LEU A 77 19.72 -0.24 17.00
CA LEU A 77 20.31 -0.51 18.31
C LEU A 77 20.25 -2.00 18.71
N ASN A 78 19.32 -2.77 18.14
CA ASN A 78 19.19 -4.20 18.42
C ASN A 78 19.01 -5.00 17.11
N PRO A 79 20.06 -5.69 16.63
CA PRO A 79 20.03 -6.42 15.35
C PRO A 79 19.04 -7.60 15.34
N GLU A 80 18.58 -8.05 16.51
CA GLU A 80 17.58 -9.11 16.60
C GLU A 80 16.16 -8.64 16.28
N LEU A 81 15.94 -7.32 16.29
CA LEU A 81 14.65 -6.71 15.99
C LEU A 81 14.65 -6.19 14.56
N ARG A 82 13.76 -6.74 13.75
CA ARG A 82 13.50 -6.26 12.38
C ARG A 82 12.04 -5.84 12.28
N TYR A 83 11.78 -4.66 11.76
CA TYR A 83 10.43 -4.15 11.60
C TYR A 83 10.05 -4.05 10.14
N PHE A 84 8.81 -4.42 9.85
CA PHE A 84 8.24 -4.35 8.51
C PHE A 84 6.95 -3.53 8.54
N THR A 85 6.71 -2.74 7.52
CA THR A 85 5.47 -1.98 7.35
C THR A 85 4.73 -2.40 6.10
N LEU A 86 3.41 -2.42 6.20
CA LEU A 86 2.48 -2.72 5.11
C LEU A 86 1.13 -2.05 5.36
N THR A 87 0.25 -2.08 4.36
CA THR A 87 -1.12 -1.60 4.52
C THR A 87 -1.94 -2.56 5.39
N SER A 88 -2.85 -1.99 6.19
CA SER A 88 -3.82 -2.71 7.02
C SER A 88 -4.62 -3.75 6.22
N GLY A 89 -5.19 -3.36 5.07
CA GLY A 89 -5.95 -4.29 4.23
C GLY A 89 -5.12 -5.48 3.72
N ARG A 90 -3.80 -5.29 3.52
CA ARG A 90 -2.90 -6.40 3.16
C ARG A 90 -2.65 -7.31 4.36
N TRP A 91 -2.45 -6.73 5.55
CA TRP A 91 -2.30 -7.51 6.78
C TRP A 91 -3.55 -8.35 7.08
N GLU A 92 -4.75 -7.79 6.91
CA GLU A 92 -6.00 -8.50 7.15
C GLU A 92 -6.21 -9.68 6.20
N ARG A 93 -5.83 -9.56 4.92
CA ARG A 93 -5.95 -10.66 3.95
C ARG A 93 -4.83 -11.70 4.01
N PHE A 94 -3.61 -11.29 4.35
CA PHE A 94 -2.42 -12.14 4.17
C PHE A 94 -1.54 -12.26 5.43
N GLY A 95 -2.03 -11.80 6.59
CA GLY A 95 -1.25 -11.73 7.84
C GLY A 95 -0.63 -13.06 8.25
N ASP A 96 -1.36 -14.17 8.13
CA ASP A 96 -0.86 -15.51 8.48
C ASP A 96 0.27 -15.96 7.56
N VAL A 97 0.14 -15.69 6.25
CA VAL A 97 1.16 -16.04 5.25
C VAL A 97 2.42 -15.20 5.47
N ILE A 98 2.26 -13.90 5.66
CA ILE A 98 3.37 -12.98 5.97
C ILE A 98 4.07 -13.43 7.25
N THR A 99 3.31 -13.74 8.30
CA THR A 99 3.84 -14.23 9.58
C THR A 99 4.61 -15.53 9.40
N SER A 100 4.09 -16.48 8.61
CA SER A 100 4.76 -17.75 8.31
C SER A 100 6.11 -17.53 7.60
N ILE A 101 6.17 -16.60 6.64
CA ILE A 101 7.40 -16.26 5.93
C ILE A 101 8.41 -15.59 6.87
N LEU A 102 7.96 -14.63 7.69
CA LEU A 102 8.85 -13.90 8.60
C LEU A 102 9.37 -14.77 9.76
N LYS A 103 8.66 -15.85 10.11
CA LYS A 103 9.09 -16.86 11.10
C LYS A 103 10.20 -17.78 10.59
N ARG A 104 10.57 -17.72 9.30
CA ARG A 104 11.69 -18.50 8.77
C ARG A 104 12.99 -18.10 9.45
N ARG A 105 13.88 -19.08 9.62
CA ARG A 105 15.20 -18.89 10.23
C ARG A 105 16.01 -17.81 9.52
N THR A 106 15.95 -17.81 8.19
CA THR A 106 16.57 -16.79 7.34
C THR A 106 15.49 -16.13 6.49
N VAL A 107 15.45 -14.80 6.55
CA VAL A 107 14.56 -13.96 5.72
C VAL A 107 15.44 -12.96 5.00
N THR A 108 15.61 -13.15 3.69
CA THR A 108 16.39 -12.26 2.85
C THR A 108 15.53 -11.12 2.30
N ARG A 109 16.16 -10.06 1.81
CA ARG A 109 15.45 -8.97 1.13
C ARG A 109 14.63 -9.47 -0.06
N ALA A 110 15.16 -10.42 -0.83
CA ALA A 110 14.45 -11.04 -1.95
C ALA A 110 13.18 -11.79 -1.50
N ASP A 111 13.17 -12.40 -0.31
CA ASP A 111 11.97 -13.05 0.23
C ASP A 111 10.89 -12.02 0.57
N VAL A 112 11.29 -10.86 1.11
CA VAL A 112 10.41 -9.73 1.42
C VAL A 112 9.87 -9.11 0.13
N ASP A 113 10.72 -8.91 -0.87
CA ASP A 113 10.33 -8.35 -2.17
C ASP A 113 9.32 -9.28 -2.90
N ARG A 114 9.48 -10.60 -2.78
CA ARG A 114 8.53 -11.58 -3.33
C ARG A 114 7.17 -11.58 -2.63
N ILE A 115 7.10 -11.18 -1.36
CA ILE A 115 5.80 -10.96 -0.70
C ILE A 115 5.09 -9.80 -1.40
N GLY A 116 5.81 -8.73 -1.73
CA GLY A 116 5.26 -7.51 -2.33
C GLY A 116 4.39 -6.71 -1.37
N GLY A 117 4.32 -5.38 -1.52
CA GLY A 117 3.49 -4.52 -0.68
C GLY A 117 3.85 -4.51 0.81
N ILE A 118 5.09 -4.90 1.14
CA ILE A 118 5.69 -4.87 2.47
C ILE A 118 7.09 -4.26 2.34
N VAL A 119 7.50 -3.46 3.32
CA VAL A 119 8.79 -2.76 3.33
C VAL A 119 9.46 -2.96 4.68
N GLU A 120 10.75 -3.26 4.68
CA GLU A 120 11.57 -3.28 5.90
C GLU A 120 11.99 -1.85 6.29
N LEU A 121 11.85 -1.51 7.58
CA LEU A 121 12.14 -0.17 8.11
C LEU A 121 13.62 0.07 8.42
#